data_AF-A0A8J2LUA6-F1
#
_entry.id   AF-A0A8J2LUA6-F1
#
_cell.length_a   1.000
_cell.length_b   1.000
_cell.length_c   1.000
_cell.angle_alpha   90.00
_cell.angle_beta   90.00
_cell.angle_gamma   90.00
#
_symmetry.space_group_name_H-M   'P 1'
#
loop_
_entity.id
_entity.type
_entity.pdbx_description
1 polymer ?
#
loop_
_entity_poly.entity_id
_entity_poly.type
_entity_poly.pdbx_seq_one_letter_code
_entity_poly.pdbx_strand_id
1 'polypeptide(L)'
;DFTIGPAFKDLPAYVQELKSKGIKFIPIQDPCISSGEPTGTYRPFDLGNELDIWIKKSDGTPAAGSVWTEAPCYFPDYSKQSTREWWNILIKEYKNLVDYAGIWIDMNEPTSFAFGDVHEGCSSNSINDPP
;
A
#
# COMPACT_ATOMS: atom_id res chain seq x y z
N ASP A 1 0.63 -5.03 0.94
CA ASP A 1 1.49 -4.64 2.09
C ASP A 1 0.95 -5.11 3.42
N PHE A 2 1.76 -5.05 4.48
CA PHE A 2 1.35 -5.31 5.87
C PHE A 2 0.77 -6.69 6.16
N THR A 3 1.13 -7.70 5.38
CA THR A 3 0.74 -9.10 5.59
C THR A 3 1.97 -9.99 5.74
N ILE A 4 1.75 -11.21 6.21
CA ILE A 4 2.75 -12.28 6.23
C ILE A 4 2.15 -13.47 5.50
N GLY A 5 2.75 -13.86 4.37
CA GLY A 5 2.26 -14.99 3.58
C GLY A 5 2.39 -16.31 4.35
N PRO A 6 1.58 -17.34 4.03
CA PRO A 6 1.61 -18.63 4.74
C PRO A 6 2.98 -19.31 4.77
N ALA A 7 3.77 -19.16 3.69
CA ALA A 7 5.13 -19.68 3.59
C ALA A 7 6.13 -18.96 4.52
N PHE A 8 5.77 -17.77 5.01
CA PHE A 8 6.60 -16.90 5.85
C PHE A 8 6.03 -16.76 7.27
N LYS A 9 5.15 -17.66 7.71
CA LYS A 9 4.52 -17.61 9.05
C LYS A 9 5.54 -17.46 10.21
N ASP A 10 6.75 -17.99 10.03
CA ASP A 10 7.83 -17.96 11.04
C ASP A 10 8.77 -16.74 10.88
N LEU A 11 8.47 -15.84 9.94
CA LEU A 11 9.25 -14.60 9.69
C LEU A 11 9.45 -13.76 10.97
N PRO A 12 8.44 -13.55 11.85
CA PRO A 12 8.65 -12.85 13.12
C PRO A 12 9.77 -13.44 13.97
N ALA A 13 9.77 -14.77 14.14
CA ALA A 13 10.78 -15.47 14.93
C ALA A 13 12.16 -15.40 14.26
N TYR A 14 12.21 -15.54 12.94
CA TYR A 14 13.45 -15.40 12.17
C TYR A 14 14.06 -14.00 12.28
N VAL A 15 13.25 -12.94 12.21
CA VAL A 15 13.72 -11.56 12.37
C VAL A 15 14.26 -11.32 13.77
N GLN A 16 13.67 -11.91 14.82
CA GLN A 16 14.22 -11.87 16.17
C GLN A 16 15.57 -12.61 16.27
N GLU A 17 15.70 -13.77 15.62
CA GLU A 17 16.97 -14.49 15.54
C GLU A 17 18.06 -13.64 14.89
N LEU A 18 17.78 -13.03 13.73
CA LEU A 18 18.71 -12.11 13.05
C LEU A 18 19.12 -10.96 13.97
N LYS A 19 18.16 -10.35 14.67
CA LYS A 19 18.41 -9.25 15.59
C LYS A 19 19.32 -9.66 16.76
N SER A 20 19.14 -10.85 17.31
CA SER A 20 20.02 -11.41 18.37
C SER A 20 21.47 -11.58 17.92
N LYS A 21 21.69 -11.73 16.60
CA LYS A 21 23.00 -11.80 15.95
C LYS A 21 23.53 -10.43 15.52
N GLY A 22 22.83 -9.34 15.84
CA GLY A 22 23.19 -7.98 15.45
C GLY A 22 22.86 -7.63 13.99
N ILE A 23 22.09 -8.46 13.30
CA ILE A 23 21.70 -8.25 11.90
C ILE A 23 20.38 -7.46 11.85
N LYS A 24 20.31 -6.46 10.96
CA LYS A 24 19.13 -5.64 10.73
C LYS A 24 18.33 -6.16 9.54
N PHE A 25 17.02 -6.30 9.71
CA PHE A 25 16.10 -6.69 8.65
C PHE A 25 15.32 -5.47 8.13
N ILE A 26 15.17 -5.34 6.80
CA ILE A 26 14.45 -4.24 6.14
C ILE A 26 13.48 -4.86 5.11
N PRO A 27 12.16 -4.84 5.34
CA PRO A 27 11.18 -5.23 4.34
C PRO A 27 10.96 -4.13 3.30
N ILE A 28 10.59 -4.56 2.09
CA ILE A 28 10.06 -3.68 1.05
C ILE A 28 8.59 -3.34 1.35
N GLN A 29 8.15 -2.19 0.87
CA GLN A 29 6.79 -1.71 1.00
C GLN A 29 6.40 -0.83 -0.19
N ASP A 30 5.27 -1.17 -0.82
CA ASP A 30 4.75 -0.45 -1.97
C ASP A 30 3.58 0.47 -1.56
N PRO A 31 3.29 1.54 -2.33
CA PRO A 31 2.24 2.47 -1.97
C PRO A 31 0.84 1.98 -2.37
N CYS A 32 0.71 1.11 -3.37
CA CYS A 32 -0.59 0.69 -3.88
C CYS A 32 -1.21 -0.41 -3.02
N ILE A 33 -2.41 -0.18 -2.51
CA ILE A 33 -3.10 -1.11 -1.60
C ILE A 33 -4.16 -1.88 -2.36
N SER A 34 -4.01 -3.22 -2.39
CA SER A 34 -5.00 -4.15 -2.97
C SER A 34 -6.43 -3.79 -2.55
N SER A 35 -7.35 -3.83 -3.50
CA SER A 35 -8.77 -3.50 -3.31
C SER A 35 -9.69 -4.69 -3.58
N GLY A 36 -9.15 -5.92 -3.60
CA GLY A 36 -9.88 -7.14 -3.97
C GLY A 36 -10.35 -8.00 -2.80
N GLU A 37 -9.83 -7.74 -1.60
CA GLU A 37 -10.13 -8.53 -0.42
C GLU A 37 -11.55 -8.24 0.11
N PRO A 38 -12.25 -9.23 0.71
CA PRO A 38 -13.54 -9.00 1.33
C PRO A 38 -13.48 -7.93 2.42
N THR A 39 -14.52 -7.10 2.53
CA THR A 39 -14.62 -6.07 3.57
C THR A 39 -14.39 -6.64 4.97
N GLY A 40 -13.53 -5.97 5.75
CA GLY A 40 -13.19 -6.36 7.11
C GLY A 40 -12.11 -7.45 7.22
N THR A 41 -11.52 -7.87 6.11
CA THR A 41 -10.46 -8.89 6.09
C THR A 41 -9.07 -8.33 5.80
N TYR A 42 -8.97 -7.09 5.32
CA TYR A 42 -7.71 -6.47 4.94
C TYR A 42 -7.60 -5.05 5.52
N ARG A 43 -7.06 -5.00 6.73
CA ARG A 43 -6.97 -3.80 7.57
C ARG A 43 -6.39 -2.56 6.86
N PRO A 44 -5.32 -2.64 6.06
CA PRO A 44 -4.82 -1.48 5.32
C PRO A 44 -5.87 -0.84 4.41
N PHE A 45 -6.64 -1.66 3.69
CA PHE A 45 -7.70 -1.19 2.81
C PHE A 45 -8.91 -0.69 3.60
N ASP A 46 -9.37 -1.47 4.57
CA ASP A 46 -10.54 -1.11 5.38
C ASP A 46 -10.35 0.23 6.13
N LEU A 47 -9.20 0.41 6.78
CA LEU A 47 -8.86 1.67 7.46
C LEU A 47 -8.64 2.82 6.47
N GLY A 48 -8.12 2.53 5.27
CA GLY A 48 -7.97 3.54 4.22
C GLY A 48 -9.30 4.07 3.72
N ASN A 49 -10.31 3.20 3.62
CA ASN A 49 -11.69 3.60 3.34
C ASN A 49 -12.28 4.45 4.48
N GLU A 50 -12.08 4.04 5.73
CA GLU A 50 -12.58 4.77 6.91
C GLU A 50 -12.01 6.20 6.99
N LEU A 51 -10.73 6.36 6.67
CA LEU A 51 -10.00 7.64 6.77
C LEU A 51 -9.96 8.46 5.48
N ASP A 52 -10.70 8.04 4.45
CA ASP A 52 -10.79 8.66 3.13
C ASP A 52 -9.42 9.03 2.51
N ILE A 53 -8.49 8.08 2.50
CA ILE A 53 -7.09 8.35 2.14
C ILE A 53 -6.83 8.32 0.64
N TRP A 54 -7.72 7.76 -0.17
CA TRP A 54 -7.41 7.43 -1.56
C TRP A 54 -7.28 8.69 -2.43
N ILE A 55 -6.41 8.60 -3.44
CA ILE A 55 -6.45 9.44 -4.63
C ILE A 55 -7.74 9.08 -5.38
N LYS A 56 -8.48 10.10 -5.79
CA LYS A 56 -9.80 9.95 -6.42
C LYS A 56 -9.77 10.48 -7.85
N LYS A 57 -10.57 9.85 -8.71
CA LYS A 57 -10.96 10.36 -10.02
C LYS A 57 -11.85 11.60 -9.85
N SER A 58 -12.14 12.27 -10.97
CA SER A 58 -12.97 13.48 -10.99
C SER A 58 -14.42 13.26 -10.52
N ASP A 59 -14.92 12.03 -10.56
CA ASP A 59 -16.25 11.64 -10.06
C ASP A 59 -16.28 11.35 -8.55
N GLY A 60 -15.12 11.43 -7.87
CA GLY A 60 -14.98 11.18 -6.44
C GLY A 60 -14.75 9.72 -6.06
N THR A 61 -14.71 8.79 -7.02
CA THR A 61 -14.36 7.38 -6.77
C THR A 61 -12.85 7.18 -6.75
N PRO A 62 -12.31 6.18 -6.03
CA PRO A 62 -10.87 5.93 -6.00
C PRO A 62 -10.30 5.63 -7.40
N ALA A 63 -9.09 6.12 -7.67
CA ALA A 63 -8.34 5.73 -8.86
C ALA A 63 -7.72 4.35 -8.68
N ALA A 64 -7.94 3.46 -9.64
CA ALA A 64 -7.54 2.06 -9.59
C ALA A 64 -6.35 1.78 -10.51
N GLY A 65 -5.26 1.26 -9.94
CA GLY A 65 -4.08 0.80 -10.67
C GLY A 65 -3.97 -0.73 -10.69
N SER A 66 -2.91 -1.21 -11.33
CA SER A 66 -2.49 -2.61 -11.28
C SER A 66 -1.00 -2.66 -10.97
N VAL A 67 -0.60 -3.45 -9.98
CA VAL A 67 0.81 -3.67 -9.61
C VAL A 67 1.01 -5.16 -9.29
N TRP A 68 1.69 -5.51 -8.19
CA TRP A 68 2.07 -6.88 -7.88
C TRP A 68 0.92 -7.80 -7.45
N THR A 69 -0.23 -7.23 -7.07
CA THR A 69 -1.42 -7.97 -6.61
C THR A 69 -2.26 -8.44 -7.78
N GLU A 70 -2.94 -9.57 -7.64
CA GLU A 70 -3.87 -10.08 -8.68
C GLU A 70 -5.08 -9.15 -8.86
N ALA A 71 -5.57 -8.57 -7.77
CA ALA A 71 -6.63 -7.58 -7.79
C ALA A 71 -6.08 -6.18 -8.13
N PRO A 72 -6.94 -5.28 -8.65
CA PRO A 72 -6.65 -3.85 -8.67
C PRO A 72 -6.24 -3.32 -7.30
N CYS A 73 -5.58 -2.17 -7.30
CA CYS A 73 -5.15 -1.52 -6.08
C CYS A 73 -5.42 -0.01 -6.14
N TYR A 74 -5.58 0.61 -4.98
CA TYR A 74 -5.78 2.07 -4.86
C TYR A 74 -4.55 2.74 -4.29
N PHE A 75 -4.34 4.00 -4.69
CA PHE A 75 -3.19 4.80 -4.28
C PHE A 75 -3.58 5.73 -3.12
N PRO A 76 -2.91 5.66 -1.96
CA PRO A 76 -3.05 6.65 -0.89
C PRO A 76 -2.52 8.03 -1.31
N ASP A 77 -3.24 9.07 -0.93
CA ASP A 77 -2.84 10.47 -1.11
C ASP A 77 -2.01 10.93 0.10
N TYR A 78 -0.69 10.82 0.01
CA TYR A 78 0.23 11.21 1.09
C TYR A 78 0.27 12.72 1.39
N SER A 79 -0.39 13.56 0.59
CA SER A 79 -0.57 14.98 0.92
C SER A 79 -1.53 15.18 2.10
N LYS A 80 -2.50 14.26 2.29
CA LYS A 80 -3.48 14.30 3.37
C LYS A 80 -2.87 13.95 4.73
N GLN A 81 -3.36 14.64 5.77
CA GLN A 81 -3.01 14.32 7.16
C GLN A 81 -3.53 12.94 7.58
N SER A 82 -4.74 12.56 7.14
CA SER A 82 -5.33 11.25 7.44
C SER A 82 -4.49 10.10 6.86
N THR A 83 -3.89 10.26 5.68
CA THR A 83 -2.98 9.26 5.10
C THR A 83 -1.71 9.09 5.94
N ARG A 84 -1.16 10.18 6.49
CA ARG A 84 0.00 10.08 7.41
C ARG A 84 -0.36 9.35 8.70
N GLU A 85 -1.57 9.57 9.22
CA GLU A 85 -2.07 8.87 10.41
C GLU A 85 -2.29 7.39 10.14
N TRP A 86 -3.00 7.07 9.05
CA TRP A 86 -3.18 5.71 8.53
C TRP A 86 -1.85 4.97 8.40
N TRP A 87 -0.86 5.59 7.75
CA TRP A 87 0.44 4.98 7.52
C TRP A 87 1.19 4.70 8.83
N ASN A 88 1.17 5.67 9.75
CA ASN A 88 1.81 5.52 11.06
C ASN A 88 1.18 4.40 11.90
N ILE A 89 -0.15 4.22 11.82
CA ILE A 89 -0.84 3.13 12.51
C ILE A 89 -0.36 1.79 11.97
N LEU A 90 -0.41 1.59 10.66
CA LEU A 90 -0.07 0.31 10.03
C LEU A 90 1.42 -0.04 10.16
N ILE A 91 2.31 0.95 10.04
CA ILE A 91 3.75 0.76 10.30
C ILE A 91 3.97 0.24 11.72
N LYS A 92 3.35 0.85 12.73
CA LYS A 92 3.51 0.44 14.14
C LYS A 92 2.93 -0.94 14.39
N GLU A 93 1.76 -1.24 13.84
CA GLU A 93 1.14 -2.56 13.97
C GLU A 93 1.99 -3.64 13.32
N TYR A 94 2.48 -3.42 12.09
CA TYR A 94 3.35 -4.37 11.42
C TYR A 94 4.70 -4.50 12.12
N LYS A 95 5.23 -3.43 12.71
CA LYS A 95 6.45 -3.44 13.52
C LYS A 95 6.32 -4.28 14.79
N ASN A 96 5.12 -4.31 15.38
CA ASN A 96 4.82 -5.18 16.53
C ASN A 96 4.77 -6.67 16.13
N LEU A 97 4.44 -6.97 14.87
CA LEU A 97 4.45 -8.33 14.32
C LEU A 97 5.85 -8.74 13.86
N VAL A 98 6.57 -7.85 13.17
CA VAL A 98 7.91 -8.09 12.60
C VAL A 98 8.82 -6.94 13.02
N ASP A 99 9.84 -7.23 13.81
CA ASP A 99 10.71 -6.22 14.43
C ASP A 99 11.78 -5.67 13.46
N TYR A 100 11.36 -5.08 12.34
CA TYR A 100 12.23 -4.56 11.27
C TYR A 100 12.93 -3.24 11.60
N ALA A 101 14.14 -3.01 11.07
CA ALA A 101 14.98 -1.86 11.42
C ALA A 101 14.77 -0.60 10.55
N GLY A 102 14.04 -0.73 9.45
CA GLY A 102 13.74 0.34 8.50
C GLY A 102 12.77 -0.18 7.44
N ILE A 103 12.40 0.66 6.49
CA ILE A 103 11.47 0.32 5.41
C ILE A 103 12.12 0.73 4.10
N TRP A 104 12.12 -0.16 3.11
CA TRP A 104 12.43 0.19 1.73
C TRP A 104 11.12 0.51 1.02
N ILE A 105 10.90 1.79 0.72
CA ILE A 105 9.76 2.23 -0.09
C ILE A 105 10.13 2.14 -1.57
N ASP A 106 9.29 1.49 -2.37
CA ASP A 106 9.51 1.30 -3.80
C ASP A 106 8.21 1.56 -4.59
N MET A 107 8.29 1.54 -5.92
CA MET A 107 7.14 1.69 -6.83
C MET A 107 6.37 3.01 -6.67
N ASN A 108 7.05 4.05 -6.15
CA ASN A 108 6.44 5.26 -5.61
C ASN A 108 6.55 6.49 -6.52
N GLU A 109 6.79 6.29 -7.81
CA GLU A 109 6.69 7.34 -8.84
C GLU A 109 5.34 8.09 -8.84
N PRO A 110 4.14 7.48 -8.65
CA PRO A 110 3.76 6.08 -8.40
C PRO A 110 3.67 5.20 -9.65
N THR A 111 4.16 3.97 -9.57
CA THR A 111 4.13 3.02 -10.69
C THR A 111 2.80 2.25 -10.77
N SER A 112 2.29 2.08 -11.99
CA SER A 112 1.19 1.17 -12.35
C SER A 112 1.56 0.43 -13.63
N PHE A 113 1.20 -0.85 -13.71
CA PHE A 113 1.36 -1.68 -14.91
C PHE A 113 0.28 -1.40 -15.97
N ALA A 114 -0.79 -0.68 -15.60
CA ALA A 114 -1.81 -0.20 -16.50
C ALA A 114 -1.64 1.30 -16.81
N PHE A 115 -2.02 1.70 -18.02
CA PHE A 115 -2.09 3.11 -18.40
C PHE A 115 -3.36 3.74 -17.82
N GLY A 116 -3.21 4.61 -16.82
CA GLY A 116 -4.32 5.27 -16.16
C GLY A 116 -5.10 4.33 -15.24
N ASP A 117 -6.41 4.58 -15.12
CA ASP A 117 -7.32 3.76 -14.33
C ASP A 117 -7.61 2.41 -15.02
N VAL A 118 -7.56 1.30 -14.29
CA VAL A 118 -7.75 -0.04 -14.85
C VAL A 118 -9.17 -0.35 -15.32
N HIS A 119 -10.18 0.43 -14.91
CA HIS A 119 -11.57 0.19 -15.26
C HIS A 119 -12.01 1.04 -16.45
N GLU A 120 -11.68 2.34 -16.42
CA GLU A 120 -12.24 3.32 -17.36
C GLU A 120 -11.16 4.10 -18.13
N GLY A 121 -9.88 3.91 -17.80
CA GLY A 121 -8.79 4.72 -18.32
C GLY A 121 -8.85 6.17 -17.82
N CYS A 122 -8.35 7.09 -18.62
CA CYS A 122 -8.33 8.52 -18.30
C CYS A 122 -9.36 9.29 -19.14
N SER A 123 -10.01 10.29 -18.55
CA SER A 123 -10.87 11.20 -19.29
C SER A 123 -10.05 12.10 -20.23
N SER A 124 -10.58 12.40 -21.41
CA SER A 124 -9.91 13.36 -22.32
C SER A 124 -10.13 14.78 -21.83
N ASN A 125 -9.03 15.47 -21.51
CA ASN A 125 -9.01 16.85 -21.00
C ASN A 125 -7.58 17.41 -21.10
N SER A 126 -7.39 18.71 -20.91
CA SER A 126 -6.09 19.36 -21.09
C SER A 126 -5.00 18.98 -20.07
N ILE A 127 -5.34 18.27 -18.99
CA ILE A 127 -4.37 17.73 -18.02
C ILE A 127 -3.83 16.38 -18.52
N ASN A 128 -4.71 15.53 -19.05
CA ASN A 128 -4.34 14.21 -19.58
C ASN A 128 -3.80 14.28 -21.01
N ASP A 129 -4.27 15.26 -21.79
CA ASP A 129 -3.88 15.55 -23.17
C ASP A 129 -3.30 16.98 -23.27
N PRO A 130 -2.09 17.24 -22.72
CA PRO A 130 -1.46 18.56 -22.81
C PRO A 130 -1.08 18.93 -24.26
N PRO A 131 -0.89 20.24 -24.56
CA PRO A 131 -0.56 20.72 -25.91
C PRO A 131 0.78 20.23 -26.46
#